data_AF-A0A960EU64-F1
#
_entry.id   AF-A0A960EU64-F1
#
_cell.length_a   1.000
_cell.length_b   1.000
_cell.length_c   1.000
_cell.angle_alpha   90.00
_cell.angle_beta   90.00
_cell.angle_gamma   90.00
#
_symmetry.space_group_name_H-M   'P 1'
#
loop_
_entity.id
_entity.type
_entity.pdbx_description
1 polymer ?
#
loop_
_entity_poly.entity_id
_entity_poly.type
_entity_poly.pdbx_seq_one_letter_code
_entity_poly.pdbx_strand_id
1 'polypeptide(L)'
;NVLTWDPRGFGSSTGKAQIDSADAEGHDVQLLIDWAATQPGVQLDAEGDPRMGMVGFSYGGGIQFVTAANDCRVDAIVPGIAWNSLETALYKNGIAKLGWSEFLLKVAPPDKLAPEILSAADSGRKTGTVSKADADWFRSRGPGDLVSKVDVPTLILQGTVDTLFTLDEAVANEHLLQKAGTTVSMIWFCGGHGACLSYDASKDTEWLSDATFAWLDRYVKGDSKADTGAAFRFVDQYGDHWSAEKYPDATTGDGEPEIRGKGHGTLDLKADGGAGPVTTKPASQDILAGAVTTITPAKATNAVDVPIQVDDAGMVLGAGSLTISYSGTVAAGDRPTMVFAQLVDDRTGFVVGNQITPVPVTLDGKPHKLTIPLETVAHRVRAGDKLTLQVVATTVAYAQPRLGGSVDFDDITVAYPLVTSGLTQDGDSAA
;
A
#
# COMPACT_ATOMS: atom_id res chain seq x y z
N ASN A 1 12.43 -6.50 27.05
CA ASN A 1 12.14 -5.08 27.31
C ASN A 1 11.46 -4.49 26.10
N VAL A 2 10.59 -3.49 26.26
CA VAL A 2 9.98 -2.75 25.14
C VAL A 2 10.19 -1.27 25.43
N LEU A 3 10.73 -0.53 24.45
CA LEU A 3 10.81 0.93 24.48
C LEU A 3 9.76 1.48 23.51
N THR A 4 8.85 2.30 24.03
CA THR A 4 7.88 3.06 23.24
C THR A 4 8.11 4.55 23.49
N TRP A 5 7.93 5.39 22.48
CA TRP A 5 8.14 6.83 22.57
C TRP A 5 7.05 7.60 21.83
N ASP A 6 6.83 8.84 22.24
CA ASP A 6 6.06 9.79 21.44
C ASP A 6 6.98 10.35 20.34
N PRO A 7 6.63 10.24 19.05
CA PRO A 7 7.42 10.84 17.98
C PRO A 7 7.50 12.37 18.10
N ARG A 8 8.53 12.97 17.51
CA ARG A 8 8.69 14.44 17.43
C ARG A 8 7.39 15.12 16.97
N GLY A 9 6.95 16.12 17.72
CA GLY A 9 5.71 16.84 17.44
C GLY A 9 4.41 16.16 17.90
N PHE A 10 4.47 14.98 18.52
CA PHE A 10 3.33 14.25 19.06
C PHE A 10 3.43 14.06 20.57
N GLY A 11 2.26 13.86 21.21
CA GLY A 11 2.17 13.55 22.64
C GLY A 11 2.93 14.54 23.51
N SER A 12 3.85 14.02 24.32
CA SER A 12 4.71 14.79 25.22
C SER A 12 6.04 15.22 24.57
N SER A 13 6.35 14.76 23.36
CA SER A 13 7.54 15.16 22.61
C SER A 13 7.39 16.56 22.01
N THR A 14 8.52 17.28 21.96
CA THR A 14 8.57 18.65 21.42
C THR A 14 8.94 18.65 19.93
N GLY A 15 9.17 19.83 19.34
CA GLY A 15 9.53 19.98 17.93
C GLY A 15 8.35 19.89 16.97
N LYS A 16 8.67 19.73 15.68
CA LYS A 16 7.70 19.59 14.59
C LYS A 16 7.93 18.28 13.86
N ALA A 17 6.86 17.55 13.57
CA ALA A 17 6.89 16.34 12.78
C ALA A 17 7.33 16.65 11.34
N GLN A 18 8.33 15.91 10.87
CA GLN A 18 8.93 15.95 9.54
C GLN A 18 8.65 14.67 8.73
N ILE A 19 7.80 13.76 9.23
CA ILE A 19 7.35 12.54 8.55
C ILE A 19 8.53 11.63 8.15
N ASP A 20 9.16 10.99 9.14
CA ASP A 20 10.30 10.09 8.96
C ASP A 20 11.46 10.74 8.19
N SER A 21 11.80 11.97 8.56
CA SER A 21 13.04 12.57 8.08
C SER A 21 14.21 11.85 8.73
N ALA A 22 15.12 11.30 7.91
CA ALA A 22 16.36 10.68 8.39
C ALA A 22 17.15 11.62 9.32
N ASP A 23 17.26 12.89 8.94
CA ASP A 23 18.01 13.90 9.70
C ASP A 23 17.28 14.41 10.96
N ALA A 24 16.00 14.06 11.15
CA ALA A 24 15.21 14.50 12.29
C ALA A 24 14.73 13.30 13.12
N GLU A 25 13.62 12.64 12.74
CA GLU A 25 13.11 11.51 13.51
C GLU A 25 14.03 10.29 13.45
N GLY A 26 14.78 10.08 12.36
CA GLY A 26 15.83 9.05 12.32
C GLY A 26 16.89 9.29 13.39
N HIS A 27 17.43 10.51 13.46
CA HIS A 27 18.37 10.91 14.51
C HIS A 27 17.77 10.81 15.93
N ASP A 28 16.48 11.15 16.10
CA ASP A 28 15.81 10.98 17.40
C ASP A 28 15.84 9.51 17.85
N VAL A 29 15.66 8.55 16.94
CA VAL A 29 15.76 7.12 17.26
C VAL A 29 17.19 6.71 17.59
N GLN A 30 18.22 7.25 16.91
CA GLN A 30 19.62 6.97 17.28
C GLN A 30 19.93 7.37 18.73
N LEU A 31 19.40 8.51 19.19
CA LEU A 31 19.52 8.94 20.59
C LEU A 31 18.73 8.04 21.55
N LEU A 32 17.60 7.49 21.13
CA LEU A 32 16.85 6.51 21.92
C LEU A 32 17.62 5.19 22.05
N ILE A 33 18.34 4.75 20.99
CA ILE A 33 19.23 3.59 21.02
C ILE A 33 20.40 3.85 21.98
N ASP A 34 21.05 5.02 21.91
CA ASP A 34 22.09 5.43 22.86
C ASP A 34 21.59 5.35 24.30
N TRP A 35 20.40 5.90 24.57
CA TRP A 35 19.79 5.85 25.88
C TRP A 35 19.49 4.42 26.33
N ALA A 36 18.91 3.59 25.44
CA ALA A 36 18.57 2.20 25.72
C ALA A 36 19.81 1.38 26.11
N ALA A 37 20.94 1.61 25.45
CA ALA A 37 22.21 0.94 25.74
C ALA A 37 22.74 1.21 27.16
N THR A 38 22.25 2.26 27.84
CA THR A 38 22.65 2.59 29.21
C THR A 38 21.69 2.08 30.29
N GLN A 39 20.56 1.48 29.90
CA GLN A 39 19.53 1.08 30.86
C GLN A 39 19.83 -0.25 31.54
N PRO A 40 19.49 -0.40 32.83
CA PRO A 40 19.66 -1.67 33.52
C PRO A 40 18.78 -2.76 32.90
N GLY A 41 19.36 -3.95 32.70
CA GLY A 41 18.64 -5.11 32.15
C GLY A 41 18.53 -5.12 30.63
N VAL A 42 19.15 -4.18 29.93
CA VAL A 42 19.38 -4.27 28.47
C VAL A 42 20.65 -5.08 28.22
N GLN A 43 20.52 -6.12 27.41
CA GLN A 43 21.68 -6.89 26.94
C GLN A 43 22.38 -6.10 25.84
N LEU A 44 23.70 -6.05 25.91
CA LEU A 44 24.54 -5.40 24.91
C LEU A 44 25.34 -6.46 24.14
N ASP A 45 25.45 -6.30 22.83
CA ASP A 45 26.33 -7.11 21.98
C ASP A 45 27.74 -6.51 21.89
N ALA A 46 27.87 -5.20 22.06
CA ALA A 46 29.12 -4.47 22.30
C ALA A 46 28.89 -3.23 23.19
N GLU A 47 29.96 -2.53 23.58
CA GLU A 47 29.82 -1.28 24.35
C GLU A 47 28.99 -0.25 23.55
N GLY A 48 27.86 0.18 24.10
CA GLY A 48 26.94 1.13 23.44
C GLY A 48 26.04 0.53 22.36
N ASP A 49 26.06 -0.80 22.20
CA ASP A 49 25.34 -1.54 21.17
C ASP A 49 24.33 -2.51 21.81
N PRO A 50 23.06 -2.09 21.97
CA PRO A 50 22.04 -2.92 22.59
C PRO A 50 21.54 -3.98 21.62
N ARG A 51 21.43 -5.23 22.09
CA ARG A 51 20.77 -6.29 21.34
C ARG A 51 19.28 -5.95 21.19
N MET A 52 18.86 -5.59 19.98
CA MET A 52 17.54 -5.03 19.73
C MET A 52 17.01 -5.29 18.32
N GLY A 53 15.70 -5.40 18.21
CA GLY A 53 14.98 -5.30 16.94
C GLY A 53 13.86 -4.28 17.04
N MET A 54 13.34 -3.86 15.89
CA MET A 54 12.21 -2.92 15.82
C MET A 54 10.95 -3.64 15.32
N VAL A 55 9.80 -3.26 15.87
CA VAL A 55 8.47 -3.71 15.42
C VAL A 55 7.53 -2.51 15.51
N GLY A 56 6.68 -2.35 14.51
CA GLY A 56 5.81 -1.18 14.40
C GLY A 56 5.10 -1.11 13.07
N PHE A 57 3.97 -0.42 13.06
CA PHE A 57 3.07 -0.33 11.92
C PHE A 57 2.92 1.11 11.44
N SER A 58 2.61 1.32 10.17
CA SER A 58 2.38 2.64 9.56
C SER A 58 3.64 3.51 9.69
N TYR A 59 3.53 4.68 10.31
CA TYR A 59 4.66 5.51 10.72
C TYR A 59 5.73 4.71 11.51
N GLY A 60 5.29 3.87 12.45
CA GLY A 60 6.18 3.00 13.21
C GLY A 60 6.84 1.89 12.37
N GLY A 61 6.34 1.62 11.16
CA GLY A 61 7.00 0.76 10.18
C GLY A 61 8.00 1.52 9.32
N GLY A 62 7.61 2.70 8.82
CA GLY A 62 8.46 3.59 8.03
C GLY A 62 9.77 3.97 8.75
N ILE A 63 9.67 4.35 10.02
CA ILE A 63 10.84 4.79 10.81
C ILE A 63 11.85 3.65 11.01
N GLN A 64 11.45 2.39 10.92
CA GLN A 64 12.37 1.25 11.05
C GLN A 64 13.34 1.19 9.88
N PHE A 65 12.85 1.36 8.65
CA PHE A 65 13.71 1.41 7.47
C PHE A 65 14.68 2.59 7.54
N VAL A 66 14.18 3.77 7.93
CA VAL A 66 15.01 4.97 8.09
C VAL A 66 16.07 4.76 9.17
N THR A 67 15.73 4.13 10.29
CA THR A 67 16.66 3.86 11.39
C THR A 67 17.70 2.83 10.96
N ALA A 68 17.28 1.68 10.44
CA ALA A 68 18.19 0.60 10.04
C ALA A 68 19.12 1.00 8.88
N ALA A 69 18.71 1.94 8.03
CA ALA A 69 19.58 2.49 6.98
C ALA A 69 20.66 3.46 7.51
N ASN A 70 20.50 3.99 8.74
CA ASN A 70 21.35 5.03 9.31
C ASN A 70 22.10 4.60 10.58
N ASP A 71 21.68 3.51 11.23
CA ASP A 71 22.26 3.01 12.48
C ASP A 71 22.47 1.50 12.41
N CYS A 72 23.73 1.07 12.55
CA CYS A 72 24.14 -0.33 12.42
C CYS A 72 23.86 -1.19 13.65
N ARG A 73 23.32 -0.61 14.73
CA ARG A 73 23.01 -1.30 15.99
C ARG A 73 21.63 -1.96 16.01
N VAL A 74 20.89 -1.90 14.89
CA VAL A 74 19.61 -2.59 14.75
C VAL A 74 19.89 -4.02 14.28
N ASP A 75 19.43 -5.05 15.00
CA ASP A 75 19.70 -6.44 14.60
C ASP A 75 18.69 -6.99 13.59
N ALA A 76 17.44 -6.53 13.66
CA ALA A 76 16.35 -6.92 12.77
C ALA A 76 15.17 -5.94 12.83
N ILE A 77 14.39 -5.86 11.75
CA ILE A 77 13.19 -5.02 11.70
C ILE A 77 11.96 -5.80 11.23
N VAL A 78 10.78 -5.38 11.71
CA VAL A 78 9.46 -5.89 11.32
C VAL A 78 8.57 -4.70 10.94
N PRO A 79 8.80 -4.06 9.79
CA PRO A 79 8.00 -2.93 9.30
C PRO A 79 6.63 -3.41 8.81
N GLY A 80 5.58 -3.01 9.53
CA GLY A 80 4.20 -3.28 9.17
C GLY A 80 3.54 -2.11 8.45
N ILE A 81 2.78 -2.37 7.39
CA ILE A 81 1.97 -1.41 6.62
C ILE A 81 2.69 -0.08 6.40
N ALA A 82 3.97 -0.15 6.03
CA ALA A 82 4.83 1.00 5.82
C ALA A 82 4.81 1.43 4.35
N TRP A 83 5.34 2.62 4.07
CA TRP A 83 5.53 3.08 2.70
C TRP A 83 6.97 2.88 2.23
N ASN A 84 7.16 2.91 0.91
CA ASN A 84 8.43 3.25 0.29
C ASN A 84 8.49 4.75 0.03
N SER A 85 7.50 5.32 -0.65
CA SER A 85 7.49 6.72 -1.08
C SER A 85 6.18 7.44 -0.70
N LEU A 86 6.32 8.61 -0.07
CA LEU A 86 5.17 9.46 0.24
C LEU A 86 4.52 10.03 -1.02
N GLU A 87 5.27 10.17 -2.12
CA GLU A 87 4.72 10.61 -3.39
C GLU A 87 3.76 9.58 -3.98
N THR A 88 4.14 8.30 -4.01
CA THR A 88 3.27 7.23 -4.51
C THR A 88 2.14 6.91 -3.53
N ALA A 89 2.37 7.04 -2.21
CA ALA A 89 1.34 6.83 -1.21
C ALA A 89 0.25 7.92 -1.18
N LEU A 90 0.63 9.20 -1.31
CA LEU A 90 -0.28 10.34 -1.11
C LEU A 90 -0.62 11.11 -2.39
N TYR A 91 0.16 10.95 -3.46
CA TYR A 91 0.09 11.76 -4.67
C TYR A 91 0.32 10.95 -5.97
N LYS A 92 -0.13 9.69 -5.99
CA LYS A 92 0.07 8.78 -7.12
C LYS A 92 -0.43 9.39 -8.44
N ASN A 93 0.40 9.29 -9.47
CA ASN A 93 0.12 9.78 -10.82
C ASN A 93 -0.32 11.25 -10.90
N GLY A 94 0.12 12.08 -9.95
CA GLY A 94 -0.12 13.51 -10.01
C GLY A 94 -1.51 13.94 -9.51
N ILE A 95 -2.18 13.13 -8.69
CA ILE A 95 -3.43 13.52 -8.03
C ILE A 95 -3.41 13.18 -6.54
N ALA A 96 -3.84 14.14 -5.71
CA ALA A 96 -3.79 14.00 -4.25
C ALA A 96 -4.81 12.95 -3.76
N LYS A 97 -4.37 12.04 -2.88
CA LYS A 97 -5.20 11.07 -2.16
C LYS A 97 -5.96 11.75 -1.01
N LEU A 98 -6.83 12.70 -1.38
CA LEU A 98 -7.41 13.67 -0.46
C LEU A 98 -8.20 13.03 0.69
N GLY A 99 -8.87 11.88 0.45
CA GLY A 99 -9.58 11.16 1.51
C GLY A 99 -8.65 10.82 2.69
N TRP A 100 -7.45 10.32 2.38
CA TRP A 100 -6.42 10.04 3.37
C TRP A 100 -5.77 11.30 3.94
N SER A 101 -5.46 12.29 3.10
CA SER A 101 -4.84 13.54 3.57
C SER A 101 -5.70 14.25 4.62
N GLU A 102 -7.03 14.31 4.42
CA GLU A 102 -7.94 14.92 5.39
C GLU A 102 -8.08 14.12 6.69
N PHE A 103 -7.91 12.79 6.62
CA PHE A 103 -7.88 11.96 7.82
C PHE A 103 -6.59 12.19 8.61
N LEU A 104 -5.43 12.14 7.96
CA LEU A 104 -4.12 12.30 8.58
C LEU A 104 -3.94 13.67 9.23
N LEU A 105 -4.46 14.75 8.64
CA LEU A 105 -4.37 16.09 9.23
C LEU A 105 -5.13 16.24 10.56
N LYS A 106 -6.01 15.29 10.92
CA LYS A 106 -6.73 15.31 12.19
C LYS A 106 -5.92 14.66 13.33
N VAL A 107 -4.85 13.93 13.00
CA VAL A 107 -4.08 13.16 14.00
C VAL A 107 -3.01 14.00 14.71
N ALA A 108 -2.70 15.20 14.21
CA ALA A 108 -1.68 16.09 14.74
C ALA A 108 -2.14 17.55 14.76
N PRO A 109 -1.82 18.34 15.80
CA PRO A 109 -2.08 19.78 15.79
C PRO A 109 -1.29 20.48 14.67
N PRO A 110 -1.89 21.40 13.88
CA PRO A 110 -1.21 22.04 12.75
C PRO A 110 0.10 22.78 13.10
N ASP A 111 0.21 23.35 14.29
CA ASP A 111 1.43 24.05 14.75
C ASP A 111 2.60 23.09 15.02
N LYS A 112 2.32 21.80 15.16
CA LYS A 112 3.30 20.71 15.31
C LYS A 112 3.71 20.07 14.00
N LEU A 113 3.13 20.48 12.88
CA LEU A 113 3.47 19.94 11.56
C LEU A 113 4.50 20.83 10.86
N ALA A 114 5.39 20.21 10.08
CA ALA A 114 6.17 20.94 9.08
C ALA A 114 5.22 21.71 8.13
N PRO A 115 5.55 22.98 7.79
CA PRO A 115 4.65 23.83 7.00
C PRO A 115 4.32 23.27 5.61
N GLU A 116 5.22 22.47 5.02
CA GLU A 116 5.03 21.83 3.72
C GLU A 116 3.87 20.82 3.73
N ILE A 117 3.60 20.17 4.87
CA ILE A 117 2.44 19.28 5.04
C ILE A 117 1.13 20.07 4.87
N LEU A 118 1.07 21.26 5.47
CA LEU A 118 -0.09 22.15 5.38
C LEU A 118 -0.21 22.78 3.99
N SER A 119 0.93 23.16 3.37
CA SER A 119 0.99 23.69 2.00
C SER A 119 0.49 22.68 0.97
N ALA A 120 0.93 21.43 1.07
CA ALA A 120 0.50 20.36 0.18
C ALA A 120 -0.99 20.05 0.33
N ALA A 121 -1.50 20.04 1.57
CA ALA A 121 -2.92 19.84 1.82
C ALA A 121 -3.78 20.97 1.23
N ASP A 122 -3.34 22.22 1.38
CA ASP A 122 -4.03 23.38 0.78
C ASP A 122 -4.05 23.29 -0.75
N SER A 123 -2.92 22.94 -1.37
CA SER A 123 -2.83 22.69 -2.81
C SER A 123 -3.76 21.56 -3.24
N GLY A 124 -3.72 20.42 -2.54
CA GLY A 124 -4.57 19.26 -2.82
C GLY A 124 -6.06 19.57 -2.76
N ARG A 125 -6.50 20.41 -1.80
CA ARG A 125 -7.90 20.88 -1.72
C ARG A 125 -8.29 21.77 -2.89
N LYS A 126 -7.42 22.71 -3.25
CA LYS A 126 -7.70 23.73 -4.29
C LYS A 126 -7.65 23.13 -5.69
N THR A 127 -6.54 22.49 -6.03
CA THR A 127 -6.21 22.07 -7.40
C THR A 127 -6.24 20.55 -7.57
N GLY A 128 -6.42 19.77 -6.50
CA GLY A 128 -6.27 18.31 -6.58
C GLY A 128 -4.83 17.86 -6.78
N THR A 129 -3.87 18.79 -6.74
CA THR A 129 -2.44 18.53 -6.98
C THR A 129 -1.58 19.00 -5.83
N VAL A 130 -0.35 18.49 -5.77
CA VAL A 130 0.69 18.97 -4.85
C VAL A 130 1.66 19.83 -5.64
N SER A 131 2.13 20.93 -5.05
CA SER A 131 3.12 21.80 -5.70
C SER A 131 4.43 21.03 -5.94
N LYS A 132 5.22 21.41 -6.96
CA LYS A 132 6.51 20.76 -7.20
C LYS A 132 7.43 20.83 -5.98
N ALA A 133 7.46 21.97 -5.29
CA ALA A 133 8.29 22.15 -4.11
C ALA A 133 7.87 21.22 -2.96
N ASP A 134 6.57 21.09 -2.72
CA ASP A 134 6.05 20.18 -1.69
C ASP A 134 6.26 18.71 -2.11
N ALA A 135 6.08 18.35 -3.38
CA ALA A 135 6.34 17.01 -3.87
C ALA A 135 7.83 16.62 -3.74
N ASP A 136 8.74 17.54 -4.08
CA ASP A 136 10.18 17.37 -3.87
C ASP A 136 10.51 17.27 -2.37
N TRP A 137 9.77 18.00 -1.53
CA TRP A 137 9.88 17.89 -0.07
C TRP A 137 9.49 16.47 0.38
N PHE A 138 8.28 16.00 0.07
CA PHE A 138 7.82 14.65 0.44
C PHE A 138 8.73 13.53 -0.07
N ARG A 139 9.30 13.67 -1.28
CA ARG A 139 10.22 12.68 -1.85
C ARG A 139 11.53 12.54 -1.06
N SER A 140 11.96 13.59 -0.36
CA SER A 140 13.19 13.52 0.44
C SER A 140 12.95 13.02 1.88
N ARG A 141 11.77 12.47 2.18
CA ARG A 141 11.35 12.00 3.50
C ARG A 141 10.95 10.53 3.45
N GLY A 142 11.07 9.85 4.59
CA GLY A 142 10.73 8.44 4.72
C GLY A 142 11.78 7.50 4.12
N PRO A 143 11.41 6.22 3.94
CA PRO A 143 12.33 5.17 3.54
C PRO A 143 12.94 5.40 2.16
N GLY A 144 12.12 5.49 1.10
CA GLY A 144 12.55 5.75 -0.28
C GLY A 144 13.81 4.97 -0.68
N ASP A 145 14.81 5.72 -1.18
CA ASP A 145 16.10 5.15 -1.58
C ASP A 145 16.94 4.59 -0.41
N LEU A 146 16.64 4.97 0.84
CA LEU A 146 17.36 4.47 2.03
C LEU A 146 17.14 2.98 2.24
N VAL A 147 16.04 2.40 1.75
CA VAL A 147 15.79 0.95 1.88
C VAL A 147 16.91 0.12 1.24
N SER A 148 17.55 0.63 0.17
CA SER A 148 18.71 -0.03 -0.45
C SER A 148 19.96 -0.09 0.43
N LYS A 149 19.99 0.63 1.56
CA LYS A 149 21.08 0.64 2.54
C LYS A 149 20.78 -0.20 3.78
N VAL A 150 19.57 -0.73 3.91
CA VAL A 150 19.19 -1.58 5.04
C VAL A 150 19.84 -2.95 4.84
N ASP A 151 20.77 -3.33 5.71
CA ASP A 151 21.52 -4.59 5.65
C ASP A 151 21.09 -5.62 6.71
N VAL A 152 20.09 -5.28 7.51
CA VAL A 152 19.58 -6.12 8.61
C VAL A 152 18.39 -6.98 8.14
N PRO A 153 18.22 -8.20 8.67
CA PRO A 153 17.07 -9.05 8.40
C PRO A 153 15.74 -8.32 8.58
N THR A 154 14.92 -8.30 7.53
CA THR A 154 13.66 -7.56 7.48
C THR A 154 12.45 -8.48 7.22
N LEU A 155 11.43 -8.41 8.08
CA LEU A 155 10.12 -9.02 7.86
C LEU A 155 9.07 -7.95 7.55
N ILE A 156 8.64 -7.84 6.30
CA ILE A 156 7.60 -6.89 5.87
C ILE A 156 6.23 -7.49 6.14
N LEU A 157 5.36 -6.77 6.85
CA LEU A 157 3.95 -7.14 7.01
C LEU A 157 3.09 -6.13 6.25
N GLN A 158 2.28 -6.54 5.27
CA GLN A 158 1.50 -5.59 4.47
C GLN A 158 0.02 -5.99 4.34
N GLY A 159 -0.86 -5.00 4.37
CA GLY A 159 -2.30 -5.21 4.21
C GLY A 159 -2.71 -5.32 2.74
N THR A 160 -3.39 -6.39 2.35
CA THR A 160 -3.97 -6.58 1.00
C THR A 160 -5.09 -5.59 0.66
N VAL A 161 -5.68 -5.00 1.70
CA VAL A 161 -6.74 -3.99 1.59
C VAL A 161 -6.27 -2.60 2.04
N ASP A 162 -4.98 -2.39 2.26
CA ASP A 162 -4.42 -1.10 2.65
C ASP A 162 -4.54 -0.11 1.48
N THR A 163 -5.28 0.98 1.70
CA THR A 163 -5.54 2.00 0.68
C THR A 163 -4.68 3.25 0.85
N LEU A 164 -3.94 3.36 1.96
CA LEU A 164 -2.99 4.45 2.19
C LEU A 164 -1.63 4.07 1.57
N PHE A 165 -1.09 2.94 2.01
CA PHE A 165 0.16 2.35 1.58
C PHE A 165 -0.18 1.02 0.91
N THR A 166 -0.39 1.05 -0.40
CA THR A 166 -0.85 -0.12 -1.14
C THR A 166 0.23 -1.20 -1.18
N LEU A 167 -0.11 -2.40 -1.66
CA LEU A 167 0.84 -3.50 -1.81
C LEU A 167 2.09 -3.08 -2.61
N ASP A 168 1.96 -2.13 -3.55
CA ASP A 168 3.07 -1.59 -4.33
C ASP A 168 4.22 -1.05 -3.45
N GLU A 169 3.90 -0.45 -2.30
CA GLU A 169 4.92 0.10 -1.39
C GLU A 169 5.77 -1.00 -0.75
N ALA A 170 5.13 -2.09 -0.31
CA ALA A 170 5.81 -3.25 0.25
C ALA A 170 6.64 -3.99 -0.81
N VAL A 171 6.09 -4.15 -2.02
CA VAL A 171 6.81 -4.75 -3.17
C VAL A 171 8.04 -3.93 -3.53
N ALA A 172 7.93 -2.60 -3.57
CA ALA A 172 9.08 -1.73 -3.83
C ALA A 172 10.18 -1.89 -2.75
N ASN A 173 9.80 -1.95 -1.47
CA ASN A 173 10.74 -2.18 -0.38
C ASN A 173 11.40 -3.56 -0.48
N GLU A 174 10.62 -4.61 -0.76
CA GLU A 174 11.08 -5.98 -0.93
C GLU A 174 12.12 -6.08 -2.05
N HIS A 175 11.84 -5.52 -3.23
CA HIS A 175 12.76 -5.51 -4.36
C HIS A 175 14.06 -4.76 -4.06
N LEU A 176 13.99 -3.65 -3.32
CA LEU A 176 15.19 -2.88 -2.92
C LEU A 176 16.07 -3.69 -1.95
N LEU A 177 15.47 -4.37 -0.97
CA LEU A 177 16.18 -5.22 -0.01
C LEU A 177 16.79 -6.44 -0.70
N GLN A 178 16.03 -7.15 -1.54
CA GLN A 178 16.54 -8.28 -2.31
C GLN A 178 17.73 -7.87 -3.17
N LYS A 179 17.63 -6.73 -3.86
CA LYS A 179 18.71 -6.19 -4.70
C LYS A 179 19.94 -5.81 -3.89
N ALA A 180 19.78 -5.38 -2.65
CA ALA A 180 20.88 -5.11 -1.72
C ALA A 180 21.51 -6.40 -1.13
N GLY A 181 20.89 -7.56 -1.33
CA GLY A 181 21.32 -8.84 -0.75
C GLY A 181 20.85 -9.05 0.69
N THR A 182 19.90 -8.23 1.15
CA THR A 182 19.37 -8.28 2.51
C THR A 182 18.41 -9.46 2.66
N THR A 183 18.50 -10.15 3.80
CA THR A 183 17.55 -11.24 4.11
C THR A 183 16.17 -10.64 4.33
N VAL A 184 15.22 -10.99 3.48
CA VAL A 184 13.86 -10.44 3.50
C VAL A 184 12.80 -11.53 3.48
N SER A 185 11.75 -11.35 4.27
CA SER A 185 10.50 -12.09 4.19
C SER A 185 9.33 -11.10 4.14
N MET A 186 8.23 -11.48 3.49
CA MET A 186 7.05 -10.64 3.33
C MET A 186 5.78 -11.46 3.60
N ILE A 187 4.90 -10.92 4.44
CA ILE A 187 3.58 -11.47 4.74
C ILE A 187 2.51 -10.48 4.32
N TRP A 188 1.54 -10.92 3.53
CA TRP A 188 0.35 -10.13 3.21
C TRP A 188 -0.88 -10.63 3.96
N PHE A 189 -1.56 -9.74 4.69
CA PHE A 189 -2.73 -10.06 5.49
C PHE A 189 -3.94 -9.20 5.09
N CYS A 190 -5.16 -9.59 5.44
CA CYS A 190 -6.33 -8.75 5.19
C CYS A 190 -6.46 -7.66 6.26
N GLY A 191 -5.92 -6.47 6.01
CA GLY A 191 -6.05 -5.33 6.92
C GLY A 191 -5.20 -4.14 6.48
N GLY A 192 -4.62 -3.45 7.47
CA GLY A 192 -3.83 -2.23 7.28
C GLY A 192 -4.70 -0.98 7.36
N HIS A 193 -4.39 0.04 6.57
CA HIS A 193 -5.22 1.25 6.46
C HIS A 193 -6.41 1.01 5.53
N GLY A 194 -7.22 0.01 5.85
CA GLY A 194 -8.31 -0.45 5.01
C GLY A 194 -9.27 -1.34 5.76
N ALA A 195 -10.41 -1.62 5.13
CA ALA A 195 -11.44 -2.47 5.70
C ALA A 195 -11.38 -3.87 5.08
N CYS A 196 -11.11 -4.91 5.88
CA CYS A 196 -11.31 -6.29 5.44
C CYS A 196 -12.82 -6.59 5.36
N LEU A 197 -13.33 -6.83 4.14
CA LEU A 197 -14.76 -7.03 3.90
C LEU A 197 -15.15 -8.51 3.74
N SER A 198 -14.19 -9.38 3.46
CA SER A 198 -14.47 -10.73 2.96
C SER A 198 -14.49 -11.81 4.04
N TYR A 199 -13.73 -11.65 5.13
CA TYR A 199 -13.77 -12.52 6.31
C TYR A 199 -13.30 -11.79 7.58
N ASP A 200 -13.49 -12.41 8.73
CA ASP A 200 -13.03 -11.89 10.02
C ASP A 200 -11.51 -12.05 10.17
N ALA A 201 -10.77 -11.00 9.80
CA ALA A 201 -9.31 -10.94 9.87
C ALA A 201 -8.73 -10.98 11.30
N SER A 202 -9.56 -10.87 12.36
CA SER A 202 -9.04 -11.01 13.73
C SER A 202 -8.44 -12.40 13.99
N LYS A 203 -8.84 -13.39 13.19
CA LYS A 203 -8.29 -14.76 13.19
C LYS A 203 -6.82 -14.84 12.80
N ASP A 204 -6.29 -13.85 12.08
CA ASP A 204 -4.90 -13.82 11.63
C ASP A 204 -3.95 -13.16 12.65
N THR A 205 -4.48 -12.62 13.74
CA THR A 205 -3.69 -11.86 14.73
C THR A 205 -2.60 -12.71 15.37
N GLU A 206 -2.93 -13.95 15.73
CA GLU A 206 -1.97 -14.90 16.31
C GLU A 206 -0.90 -15.28 15.29
N TRP A 207 -1.31 -15.61 14.05
CA TRP A 207 -0.39 -15.93 12.95
C TRP A 207 0.64 -14.81 12.68
N LEU A 208 0.21 -13.55 12.65
CA LEU A 208 1.11 -12.41 12.48
C LEU A 208 2.04 -12.20 13.69
N SER A 209 1.51 -12.41 14.90
CA SER A 209 2.28 -12.29 16.14
C SER A 209 3.36 -13.37 16.22
N ASP A 210 3.01 -14.61 15.93
CA ASP A 210 3.93 -15.75 15.93
C ASP A 210 5.05 -15.57 14.90
N ALA A 211 4.71 -15.13 13.68
CA ALA A 211 5.71 -14.82 12.67
C ALA A 211 6.66 -13.69 13.12
N THR A 212 6.13 -12.65 13.77
CA THR A 212 6.93 -11.55 14.32
C THR A 212 7.88 -12.03 15.41
N PHE A 213 7.39 -12.81 16.38
CA PHE A 213 8.23 -13.33 17.46
C PHE A 213 9.27 -14.33 16.96
N ALA A 214 8.91 -15.21 16.02
CA ALA A 214 9.86 -16.13 15.42
C ALA A 214 10.99 -15.40 14.68
N TRP A 215 10.67 -14.28 14.00
CA TRP A 215 11.67 -13.42 13.37
C TRP A 215 12.65 -12.82 14.37
N LEU A 216 12.11 -12.23 15.45
CA LEU A 216 12.94 -11.65 16.52
C LEU A 216 13.75 -12.73 17.26
N ASP A 217 13.20 -13.92 17.48
CA ASP A 217 13.91 -15.04 18.08
C ASP A 217 15.08 -15.48 17.18
N ARG A 218 14.86 -15.54 15.86
CA ARG A 218 15.90 -15.92 14.91
C ARG A 218 17.05 -14.92 14.84
N TYR A 219 16.74 -13.63 14.74
CA TYR A 219 17.73 -12.62 14.36
C TYR A 219 18.18 -11.72 15.52
N VAL A 220 17.30 -11.40 16.48
CA VAL A 220 17.67 -10.61 17.67
C VAL A 220 18.19 -11.52 18.78
N LYS A 221 17.47 -12.61 19.13
CA LYS A 221 17.97 -13.54 20.14
C LYS A 221 19.11 -14.43 19.62
N GLY A 222 19.20 -14.61 18.30
CA GLY A 222 20.20 -15.47 17.66
C GLY A 222 19.84 -16.96 17.74
N ASP A 223 18.57 -17.31 17.95
CA ASP A 223 18.13 -18.70 17.96
C ASP A 223 18.06 -19.27 16.54
N SER A 224 19.13 -19.95 16.12
CA SER A 224 19.20 -20.61 14.81
C SER A 224 18.11 -21.66 14.54
N LYS A 225 17.37 -22.10 15.57
CA LYS A 225 16.29 -23.08 15.44
C LYS A 225 14.91 -22.44 15.31
N ALA A 226 14.78 -21.13 15.52
CA ALA A 226 13.52 -20.43 15.31
C ALA A 226 13.14 -20.48 13.82
N ASP A 227 11.96 -21.02 13.53
CA ASP A 227 11.44 -21.14 12.16
C ASP A 227 10.76 -19.84 11.74
N THR A 228 11.34 -19.15 10.76
CA THR A 228 10.78 -17.90 10.23
C THR A 228 9.73 -18.12 9.14
N GLY A 229 9.47 -19.37 8.76
CA GLY A 229 8.57 -19.75 7.68
C GLY A 229 9.11 -19.42 6.28
N ALA A 230 8.25 -19.60 5.28
CA ALA A 230 8.55 -19.29 3.89
C ALA A 230 8.78 -17.78 3.67
N ALA A 231 9.60 -17.43 2.68
CA ALA A 231 9.97 -16.03 2.44
C ALA A 231 8.77 -15.17 2.02
N PHE A 232 7.80 -15.73 1.29
CA PHE A 232 6.53 -15.05 0.99
C PHE A 232 5.35 -15.84 1.53
N ARG A 233 4.47 -15.16 2.24
CA ARG A 233 3.21 -15.71 2.76
C ARG A 233 2.08 -14.72 2.54
N PHE A 234 0.86 -15.19 2.33
CA PHE A 234 -0.30 -14.32 2.22
C PHE A 234 -1.61 -15.02 2.58
N VAL A 235 -2.64 -14.23 2.81
CA VAL A 235 -4.02 -14.71 2.97
C VAL A 235 -4.88 -14.31 1.77
N ASP A 236 -5.72 -15.23 1.30
CA ASP A 236 -6.69 -14.94 0.24
C ASP A 236 -8.00 -14.35 0.80
N GLN A 237 -8.93 -14.00 -0.08
CA GLN A 237 -10.20 -13.38 0.33
C GLN A 237 -11.12 -14.31 1.12
N TYR A 238 -10.85 -15.60 1.19
CA TYR A 238 -11.60 -16.59 1.98
C TYR A 238 -11.00 -16.83 3.37
N GLY A 239 -9.83 -16.25 3.65
CA GLY A 239 -9.09 -16.51 4.89
C GLY A 239 -8.16 -17.72 4.80
N ASP A 240 -7.95 -18.29 3.60
CA ASP A 240 -6.99 -19.37 3.42
C ASP A 240 -5.56 -18.80 3.37
N HIS A 241 -4.62 -19.41 4.10
CA HIS A 241 -3.21 -19.04 4.09
C HIS A 241 -2.44 -19.75 2.97
N TRP A 242 -1.49 -19.03 2.39
CA TRP A 242 -0.68 -19.47 1.26
C TRP A 242 0.78 -19.07 1.46
N SER A 243 1.68 -19.89 0.94
CA SER A 243 3.12 -19.68 1.06
C SER A 243 3.87 -19.96 -0.25
N ALA A 244 5.02 -19.31 -0.41
CA ALA A 244 5.96 -19.52 -1.50
C ALA A 244 7.41 -19.28 -1.03
N GLU A 245 8.37 -19.99 -1.64
CA GLU A 245 9.80 -19.86 -1.30
C GLU A 245 10.37 -18.46 -1.53
N LYS A 246 9.72 -17.67 -2.40
CA LYS A 246 10.03 -16.26 -2.68
C LYS A 246 8.78 -15.54 -3.17
N TYR A 247 8.79 -14.22 -3.15
CA TYR A 247 7.75 -13.43 -3.80
C TYR A 247 7.73 -13.79 -5.31
N PRO A 248 6.57 -14.16 -5.89
CA PRO A 248 6.53 -14.62 -7.28
C PRO A 248 6.94 -13.58 -8.32
N ASP A 249 6.81 -12.27 -8.00
CA ASP A 249 7.10 -11.14 -8.90
C ASP A 249 6.48 -11.33 -10.30
N ALA A 250 5.23 -11.82 -10.33
CA ALA A 250 4.54 -12.11 -11.57
C ALA A 250 4.11 -10.80 -12.27
N THR A 251 4.43 -10.68 -13.56
CA THR A 251 4.18 -9.46 -14.33
C THR A 251 3.39 -9.75 -15.60
N THR A 252 2.58 -8.81 -16.06
CA THR A 252 1.89 -9.01 -17.36
C THR A 252 2.89 -8.94 -18.51
N GLY A 253 2.80 -9.87 -19.47
CA GLY A 253 3.59 -9.89 -20.69
C GLY A 253 4.94 -10.61 -20.60
N ASP A 254 5.25 -11.27 -19.48
CA ASP A 254 6.44 -12.11 -19.30
C ASP A 254 6.29 -13.54 -19.89
N GLY A 255 5.09 -13.87 -20.38
CA GLY A 255 4.76 -15.17 -20.95
C GLY A 255 4.08 -16.12 -19.96
N GLU A 256 3.88 -15.70 -18.71
CA GLU A 256 3.10 -16.42 -17.71
C GLU A 256 1.58 -16.31 -17.96
N PRO A 257 0.76 -17.16 -17.33
CA PRO A 257 -0.69 -17.07 -17.43
C PRO A 257 -1.22 -15.71 -16.94
N GLU A 258 -2.23 -15.20 -17.63
CA GLU A 258 -2.87 -13.92 -17.32
C GLU A 258 -4.38 -14.05 -17.49
N ILE A 259 -5.14 -13.34 -16.65
CA ILE A 259 -6.56 -13.06 -16.93
C ILE A 259 -6.65 -11.77 -17.75
N ARG A 260 -7.50 -11.76 -18.78
CA ARG A 260 -7.59 -10.65 -19.73
C ARG A 260 -9.02 -10.20 -19.94
N GLY A 261 -9.19 -8.89 -20.05
CA GLY A 261 -10.45 -8.25 -20.43
C GLY A 261 -10.25 -7.31 -21.60
N LYS A 262 -11.28 -7.20 -22.43
CA LYS A 262 -11.32 -6.24 -23.54
C LYS A 262 -12.69 -5.59 -23.63
N GLY A 263 -12.71 -4.27 -23.76
CA GLY A 263 -13.94 -3.50 -23.85
C GLY A 263 -13.74 -2.17 -24.56
N HIS A 264 -14.81 -1.39 -24.62
CA HIS A 264 -14.87 -0.05 -25.17
C HIS A 264 -16.12 0.63 -24.57
N GLY A 265 -16.22 1.94 -24.71
CA GLY A 265 -17.41 2.67 -24.27
C GLY A 265 -17.12 4.11 -23.93
N THR A 266 -18.16 4.84 -23.58
CA THR A 266 -18.07 6.26 -23.23
C THR A 266 -18.34 6.48 -21.75
N LEU A 267 -17.47 7.23 -21.08
CA LEU A 267 -17.60 7.61 -19.68
C LEU A 267 -18.00 9.08 -19.56
N ASP A 268 -19.12 9.35 -18.88
CA ASP A 268 -19.48 10.71 -18.47
C ASP A 268 -18.58 11.19 -17.32
N LEU A 269 -17.92 12.34 -17.51
CA LEU A 269 -17.13 12.99 -16.47
C LEU A 269 -18.04 13.83 -15.57
N LYS A 270 -18.79 13.16 -14.69
CA LYS A 270 -19.68 13.75 -13.69
C LYS A 270 -19.35 13.24 -12.28
N ALA A 271 -19.79 13.98 -11.26
CA ALA A 271 -19.51 13.65 -9.87
C ALA A 271 -20.30 12.43 -9.39
N ASP A 272 -21.54 12.30 -9.85
CA ASP A 272 -22.47 11.28 -9.39
C ASP A 272 -22.11 9.88 -9.92
N GLY A 273 -22.28 8.88 -9.06
CA GLY A 273 -22.13 7.46 -9.42
C GLY A 273 -20.68 6.96 -9.47
N GLY A 274 -19.71 7.74 -8.97
CA GLY A 274 -18.31 7.33 -8.85
C GLY A 274 -18.07 6.18 -7.85
N ALA A 275 -16.81 5.81 -7.70
CA ALA A 275 -16.41 4.70 -6.84
C ALA A 275 -16.43 5.07 -5.35
N GLY A 276 -17.23 4.32 -4.59
CA GLY A 276 -17.34 4.45 -3.15
C GLY A 276 -18.32 5.54 -2.67
N PRO A 277 -18.50 5.66 -1.35
CA PRO A 277 -17.82 4.88 -0.32
C PRO A 277 -18.35 3.44 -0.20
N VAL A 278 -17.57 2.55 0.40
CA VAL A 278 -18.09 1.26 0.86
C VAL A 278 -19.12 1.48 1.95
N THR A 279 -20.28 0.83 1.82
CA THR A 279 -21.37 0.87 2.81
C THR A 279 -21.49 -0.43 3.60
N THR A 280 -20.85 -1.50 3.13
CA THR A 280 -20.72 -2.77 3.84
C THR A 280 -19.95 -2.55 5.13
N LYS A 281 -20.45 -3.10 6.24
CA LYS A 281 -19.72 -3.08 7.50
C LYS A 281 -18.49 -3.99 7.37
N PRO A 282 -17.31 -3.54 7.80
CA PRO A 282 -16.12 -4.39 7.85
C PRO A 282 -16.41 -5.69 8.61
N ALA A 283 -15.84 -6.80 8.12
CA ALA A 283 -16.00 -8.11 8.74
C ALA A 283 -15.17 -8.25 10.02
N SER A 284 -14.10 -7.46 10.15
CA SER A 284 -13.31 -7.27 11.37
C SER A 284 -13.51 -5.87 11.96
N GLN A 285 -13.43 -5.74 13.28
CA GLN A 285 -13.48 -4.44 13.97
C GLN A 285 -12.07 -3.94 14.27
N ASP A 286 -11.31 -3.58 13.23
CA ASP A 286 -10.08 -2.82 13.40
C ASP A 286 -10.42 -1.37 13.82
N ILE A 287 -9.56 -0.76 14.64
CA ILE A 287 -9.66 0.61 15.15
C ILE A 287 -9.84 1.61 14.01
N LEU A 288 -9.19 1.36 12.86
CA LEU A 288 -9.31 2.21 11.68
C LEU A 288 -10.45 1.79 10.74
N ALA A 289 -10.90 0.54 10.76
CA ALA A 289 -11.82 -0.01 9.75
C ALA A 289 -13.12 0.80 9.61
N GLY A 290 -13.71 1.24 10.73
CA GLY A 290 -14.92 2.07 10.71
C GLY A 290 -14.69 3.50 10.21
N ALA A 291 -13.48 4.03 10.39
CA ALA A 291 -13.13 5.40 10.00
C ALA A 291 -12.79 5.51 8.50
N VAL A 292 -12.23 4.45 7.91
CA VAL A 292 -11.75 4.44 6.52
C VAL A 292 -12.82 4.06 5.49
N THR A 293 -13.96 3.50 5.89
CA THR A 293 -15.06 3.12 4.97
C THR A 293 -15.51 4.30 4.09
N THR A 294 -15.55 5.51 4.65
CA THR A 294 -15.96 6.74 3.97
C THR A 294 -15.02 7.19 2.85
N ILE A 295 -13.78 6.69 2.86
CA ILE A 295 -12.75 6.98 1.85
C ILE A 295 -12.34 5.72 1.07
N THR A 296 -13.03 4.60 1.30
CA THR A 296 -12.77 3.32 0.63
C THR A 296 -13.57 3.22 -0.66
N PRO A 297 -12.95 2.93 -1.82
CA PRO A 297 -13.64 2.71 -3.08
C PRO A 297 -14.63 1.54 -3.03
N ALA A 298 -15.74 1.67 -3.75
CA ALA A 298 -16.73 0.60 -3.94
C ALA A 298 -17.18 0.56 -5.40
N LYS A 299 -17.91 -0.50 -5.78
CA LYS A 299 -18.48 -0.64 -7.12
C LYS A 299 -19.26 0.62 -7.52
N ALA A 300 -18.90 1.18 -8.67
CA ALA A 300 -19.48 2.41 -9.21
C ALA A 300 -20.70 2.11 -10.08
N THR A 301 -21.61 3.10 -10.18
CA THR A 301 -22.77 3.05 -11.08
C THR A 301 -22.57 3.87 -12.36
N ASN A 302 -21.63 4.80 -12.36
CA ASN A 302 -21.15 5.53 -13.53
C ASN A 302 -19.74 5.02 -13.90
N ALA A 303 -19.69 4.02 -14.78
CA ALA A 303 -18.47 3.35 -15.18
C ALA A 303 -18.53 2.89 -16.64
N VAL A 304 -17.36 2.74 -17.26
CA VAL A 304 -17.18 1.83 -18.40
C VAL A 304 -16.72 0.49 -17.82
N ASP A 305 -17.57 -0.51 -17.95
CA ASP A 305 -17.33 -1.86 -17.45
C ASP A 305 -16.66 -2.72 -18.53
N VAL A 306 -15.52 -3.31 -18.19
CA VAL A 306 -14.78 -4.24 -19.05
C VAL A 306 -14.78 -5.61 -18.39
N PRO A 307 -15.57 -6.58 -18.91
CA PRO A 307 -15.65 -7.91 -18.32
C PRO A 307 -14.34 -8.67 -18.54
N ILE A 308 -13.94 -9.42 -17.51
CA ILE A 308 -12.80 -10.32 -17.50
C ILE A 308 -13.34 -11.71 -17.17
N GLN A 309 -13.19 -12.64 -18.12
CA GLN A 309 -13.51 -14.04 -17.89
C GLN A 309 -12.28 -14.76 -17.34
N VAL A 310 -12.49 -15.54 -16.28
CA VAL A 310 -11.45 -16.41 -15.73
C VAL A 310 -11.64 -17.81 -16.30
N ASP A 311 -10.69 -18.25 -17.11
CA ASP A 311 -10.71 -19.59 -17.71
C ASP A 311 -10.02 -20.64 -16.83
N ASP A 312 -8.99 -20.23 -16.08
CA ASP A 312 -8.18 -21.10 -15.23
C ASP A 312 -8.23 -20.67 -13.76
N ALA A 313 -8.16 -21.64 -12.85
CA ALA A 313 -8.04 -21.35 -11.42
C ALA A 313 -6.61 -20.93 -11.06
N GLY A 314 -6.48 -20.00 -10.12
CA GLY A 314 -5.18 -19.51 -9.66
C GLY A 314 -5.30 -18.31 -8.74
N MET A 315 -4.19 -17.61 -8.57
CA MET A 315 -4.10 -16.37 -7.81
C MET A 315 -3.82 -15.20 -8.73
N VAL A 316 -4.76 -14.25 -8.80
CA VAL A 316 -4.49 -12.93 -9.36
C VAL A 316 -3.58 -12.22 -8.35
N LEU A 317 -2.29 -12.21 -8.64
CA LEU A 317 -1.25 -11.83 -7.69
C LEU A 317 -0.22 -10.95 -8.39
N GLY A 318 -0.24 -9.65 -8.11
CA GLY A 318 0.62 -8.66 -8.77
C GLY A 318 -0.14 -7.47 -9.33
N ALA A 319 0.60 -6.52 -9.89
CA ALA A 319 0.05 -5.36 -10.58
C ALA A 319 -0.54 -5.77 -11.94
N GLY A 320 -1.75 -5.29 -12.24
CA GLY A 320 -2.32 -5.40 -13.58
C GLY A 320 -1.69 -4.41 -14.55
N SER A 321 -1.96 -4.60 -15.85
CA SER A 321 -1.64 -3.62 -16.90
C SER A 321 -2.91 -3.18 -17.59
N LEU A 322 -3.11 -1.87 -17.69
CA LEU A 322 -4.20 -1.23 -18.40
C LEU A 322 -3.66 -0.51 -19.63
N THR A 323 -4.13 -0.91 -20.81
CA THR A 323 -3.92 -0.19 -22.07
C THR A 323 -5.24 0.42 -22.52
N ILE A 324 -5.26 1.73 -22.74
CA ILE A 324 -6.43 2.44 -23.27
C ILE A 324 -6.08 3.23 -24.53
N SER A 325 -6.97 3.17 -25.52
CA SER A 325 -7.04 4.11 -26.64
C SER A 325 -8.33 4.91 -26.50
N TYR A 326 -8.19 6.24 -26.47
CA TYR A 326 -9.30 7.11 -26.09
C TYR A 326 -9.21 8.49 -26.75
N SER A 327 -10.32 9.19 -26.77
CA SER A 327 -10.39 10.62 -27.08
C SER A 327 -11.46 11.28 -26.20
N GLY A 328 -11.40 12.60 -26.06
CA GLY A 328 -12.38 13.33 -25.28
C GLY A 328 -12.03 14.79 -25.11
N THR A 329 -12.97 15.54 -24.56
CA THR A 329 -12.79 16.96 -24.27
C THR A 329 -13.33 17.27 -22.89
N VAL A 330 -12.64 18.15 -22.16
CA VAL A 330 -13.15 18.74 -20.93
C VAL A 330 -12.86 20.24 -20.93
N ALA A 331 -13.70 21.00 -20.24
CA ALA A 331 -13.47 22.43 -20.07
C ALA A 331 -12.11 22.71 -19.40
N ALA A 332 -11.53 23.87 -19.70
CA ALA A 332 -10.33 24.34 -19.03
C ALA A 332 -10.59 24.51 -17.52
N GLY A 333 -9.59 24.20 -16.71
CA GLY A 333 -9.64 24.34 -15.25
C GLY A 333 -8.34 23.88 -14.60
N ASP A 334 -8.18 24.21 -13.32
CA ASP A 334 -6.91 24.04 -12.60
C ASP A 334 -6.69 22.62 -12.04
N ARG A 335 -7.69 21.75 -12.15
CA ARG A 335 -7.63 20.35 -11.71
C ARG A 335 -7.04 19.45 -12.81
N PRO A 336 -6.42 18.31 -12.46
CA PRO A 336 -5.91 17.37 -13.45
C PRO A 336 -7.06 16.68 -14.20
N THR A 337 -6.77 16.20 -15.40
CA THR A 337 -7.63 15.25 -16.12
C THR A 337 -7.23 13.83 -15.75
N MET A 338 -8.14 13.14 -15.08
CA MET A 338 -7.95 11.77 -14.62
C MET A 338 -9.24 10.98 -14.84
N VAL A 339 -9.07 9.69 -15.07
CA VAL A 339 -10.08 8.68 -14.75
C VAL A 339 -9.47 7.75 -13.71
N PHE A 340 -10.25 6.83 -13.16
CA PHE A 340 -9.77 5.87 -12.18
C PHE A 340 -10.16 4.46 -12.59
N ALA A 341 -9.31 3.49 -12.28
CA ALA A 341 -9.49 2.10 -12.66
C ALA A 341 -9.52 1.21 -11.41
N GLN A 342 -10.55 0.38 -11.27
CA GLN A 342 -10.69 -0.57 -10.17
C GLN A 342 -11.15 -1.93 -10.69
N LEU A 343 -10.70 -3.01 -10.05
CA LEU A 343 -11.15 -4.37 -10.35
C LEU A 343 -12.27 -4.76 -9.37
N VAL A 344 -13.36 -5.33 -9.86
CA VAL A 344 -14.53 -5.73 -9.07
C VAL A 344 -14.76 -7.23 -9.18
N ASP A 345 -14.93 -7.91 -8.05
CA ASP A 345 -15.42 -9.29 -8.01
C ASP A 345 -16.94 -9.27 -8.20
N ASP A 346 -17.42 -9.81 -9.33
CA ASP A 346 -18.84 -9.76 -9.67
C ASP A 346 -19.72 -10.58 -8.71
N ARG A 347 -19.14 -11.57 -8.03
CA ARG A 347 -19.88 -12.43 -7.09
C ARG A 347 -20.19 -11.67 -5.80
N THR A 348 -19.23 -10.90 -5.28
CA THR A 348 -19.38 -10.17 -4.01
C THR A 348 -19.81 -8.72 -4.22
N GLY A 349 -19.55 -8.16 -5.40
CA GLY A 349 -19.69 -6.74 -5.69
C GLY A 349 -18.59 -5.87 -5.04
N PHE A 350 -17.57 -6.48 -4.44
CA PHE A 350 -16.48 -5.75 -3.80
C PHE A 350 -15.40 -5.38 -4.80
N VAL A 351 -14.79 -4.22 -4.56
CA VAL A 351 -13.55 -3.84 -5.24
C VAL A 351 -12.44 -4.72 -4.68
N VAL A 352 -11.72 -5.41 -5.57
CA VAL A 352 -10.62 -6.31 -5.22
C VAL A 352 -9.54 -5.51 -4.49
N GLY A 353 -9.21 -5.94 -3.27
CA GLY A 353 -8.24 -5.25 -2.40
C GLY A 353 -8.65 -3.84 -1.98
N ASN A 354 -9.90 -3.41 -2.20
CA ASN A 354 -10.34 -2.02 -2.09
C ASN A 354 -9.50 -1.04 -2.94
N GLN A 355 -8.75 -1.54 -3.94
CA GLN A 355 -7.76 -0.77 -4.66
C GLN A 355 -8.37 0.00 -5.83
N ILE A 356 -7.87 1.22 -6.05
CA ILE A 356 -8.23 2.03 -7.20
C ILE A 356 -7.02 2.82 -7.70
N THR A 357 -6.75 2.71 -9.00
CA THR A 357 -5.59 3.36 -9.65
C THR A 357 -6.02 4.67 -10.31
N PRO A 358 -5.37 5.81 -10.02
CA PRO A 358 -5.54 7.04 -10.80
C PRO A 358 -4.87 6.90 -12.18
N VAL A 359 -5.59 7.20 -13.26
CA VAL A 359 -5.13 7.08 -14.65
C VAL A 359 -5.13 8.45 -15.32
N PRO A 360 -3.95 9.05 -15.58
CA PRO A 360 -3.83 10.34 -16.25
C PRO A 360 -4.33 10.25 -17.69
N VAL A 361 -5.23 11.16 -18.07
CA VAL A 361 -5.76 11.24 -19.44
C VAL A 361 -5.58 12.63 -20.03
N THR A 362 -5.36 12.70 -21.34
CA THR A 362 -5.28 13.96 -22.10
C THR A 362 -6.58 14.15 -22.88
N LEU A 363 -7.35 15.19 -22.54
CA LEU A 363 -8.68 15.44 -23.12
C LEU A 363 -8.68 16.72 -23.97
N ASP A 364 -7.91 16.71 -25.05
CA ASP A 364 -7.72 17.82 -25.99
C ASP A 364 -8.49 17.66 -27.31
N GLY A 365 -9.39 16.69 -27.39
CA GLY A 365 -10.18 16.35 -28.57
C GLY A 365 -9.45 15.49 -29.61
N LYS A 366 -8.20 15.07 -29.35
CA LYS A 366 -7.45 14.16 -30.23
C LYS A 366 -7.43 12.73 -29.69
N PRO A 367 -7.17 11.73 -30.54
CA PRO A 367 -6.90 10.37 -30.09
C PRO A 367 -5.59 10.27 -29.32
N HIS A 368 -5.61 9.55 -28.22
CA HIS A 368 -4.47 9.23 -27.37
C HIS A 368 -4.42 7.73 -27.07
N LYS A 369 -3.24 7.24 -26.69
CA LYS A 369 -3.05 5.89 -26.19
C LYS A 369 -2.05 5.91 -25.04
N LEU A 370 -2.33 5.16 -23.98
CA LEU A 370 -1.38 4.94 -22.89
C LEU A 370 -1.43 3.51 -22.39
N THR A 371 -0.39 3.11 -21.67
CA THR A 371 -0.35 1.89 -20.89
C THR A 371 0.20 2.22 -19.52
N ILE A 372 -0.44 1.72 -18.47
CA ILE A 372 -0.10 2.03 -17.08
C ILE A 372 -0.30 0.79 -16.20
N PRO A 373 0.58 0.55 -15.21
CA PRO A 373 0.29 -0.45 -14.19
C PRO A 373 -0.92 -0.03 -13.34
N LEU A 374 -1.72 -1.02 -12.96
CA LEU A 374 -2.75 -0.91 -11.95
C LEU A 374 -2.17 -1.27 -10.58
N GLU A 375 -2.86 -0.91 -9.49
CA GLU A 375 -2.46 -1.31 -8.13
C GLU A 375 -2.28 -2.84 -8.05
N THR A 376 -1.26 -3.27 -7.30
CA THR A 376 -1.05 -4.68 -6.97
C THR A 376 -2.23 -5.23 -6.15
N VAL A 377 -2.71 -6.41 -6.53
CA VAL A 377 -3.78 -7.12 -5.85
C VAL A 377 -3.38 -8.55 -5.50
N ALA A 378 -4.09 -9.14 -4.54
CA ALA A 378 -4.07 -10.58 -4.23
C ALA A 378 -5.51 -11.08 -4.17
N HIS A 379 -5.90 -11.95 -5.11
CA HIS A 379 -7.27 -12.46 -5.20
C HIS A 379 -7.31 -13.86 -5.81
N ARG A 380 -7.90 -14.82 -5.10
CA ARG A 380 -8.06 -16.18 -5.63
C ARG A 380 -9.22 -16.24 -6.61
N VAL A 381 -8.99 -16.86 -7.76
CA VAL A 381 -10.02 -17.08 -8.78
C VAL A 381 -10.15 -18.56 -9.14
N ARG A 382 -11.35 -18.95 -9.56
CA ARG A 382 -11.67 -20.27 -10.09
C ARG A 382 -12.10 -20.14 -11.55
N ALA A 383 -11.94 -21.22 -12.31
CA ALA A 383 -12.49 -21.29 -13.66
C ALA A 383 -14.01 -20.98 -13.64
N GLY A 384 -14.43 -20.02 -14.47
CA GLY A 384 -15.79 -19.52 -14.55
C GLY A 384 -16.12 -18.34 -13.62
N ASP A 385 -15.21 -17.95 -12.71
CA ASP A 385 -15.35 -16.69 -11.98
C ASP A 385 -15.35 -15.50 -12.96
N LYS A 386 -15.97 -14.40 -12.54
CA LYS A 386 -16.08 -13.18 -13.33
C LYS A 386 -15.58 -12.00 -12.52
N LEU A 387 -14.67 -11.25 -13.13
CA LEU A 387 -14.24 -9.96 -12.63
C LEU A 387 -14.63 -8.89 -13.65
N THR A 388 -14.81 -7.67 -13.18
CA THR A 388 -15.07 -6.51 -14.03
C THR A 388 -14.06 -5.43 -13.70
N LEU A 389 -13.29 -4.98 -14.69
CA LEU A 389 -12.59 -3.71 -14.57
C LEU A 389 -13.61 -2.58 -14.76
N GLN A 390 -13.71 -1.67 -13.81
CA GLN A 390 -14.45 -0.43 -13.95
C GLN A 390 -13.50 0.73 -14.19
N VAL A 391 -13.74 1.50 -15.26
CA VAL A 391 -13.15 2.83 -15.44
C VAL A 391 -14.17 3.89 -15.04
N VAL A 392 -13.85 4.72 -14.05
CA VAL A 392 -14.77 5.65 -13.39
C VAL A 392 -14.24 7.09 -13.39
N ALA A 393 -15.16 8.06 -13.31
CA ALA A 393 -14.80 9.49 -13.37
C ALA A 393 -14.34 10.05 -12.01
N THR A 394 -14.87 9.52 -10.91
CA THR A 394 -14.61 10.01 -9.56
C THR A 394 -14.51 8.85 -8.58
N THR A 395 -13.86 9.11 -7.45
CA THR A 395 -13.75 8.19 -6.31
C THR A 395 -13.62 8.98 -5.03
N VAL A 396 -14.03 8.39 -3.91
CA VAL A 396 -13.83 8.96 -2.57
C VAL A 396 -12.37 8.94 -2.09
N ALA A 397 -11.50 8.13 -2.71
CA ALA A 397 -10.10 7.97 -2.28
C ALA A 397 -9.21 9.16 -2.67
N TYR A 398 -9.49 9.78 -3.83
CA TYR A 398 -8.67 10.84 -4.43
C TYR A 398 -9.43 12.15 -4.56
N ALA A 399 -8.69 13.23 -4.79
CA ALA A 399 -9.29 14.51 -5.15
C ALA A 399 -10.13 14.37 -6.42
N GLN A 400 -11.24 15.11 -6.50
CA GLN A 400 -12.06 15.11 -7.70
C GLN A 400 -11.28 15.71 -8.89
N PRO A 401 -11.22 15.05 -10.06
CA PRO A 401 -10.56 15.59 -11.25
C PRO A 401 -11.44 16.66 -11.94
N ARG A 402 -11.01 17.14 -13.11
CA ARG A 402 -11.87 17.95 -13.99
C ARG A 402 -13.08 17.15 -14.47
N LEU A 403 -14.25 17.80 -14.42
CA LEU A 403 -15.55 17.25 -14.82
C LEU A 403 -16.21 18.15 -15.90
N GLY A 404 -17.32 17.69 -16.47
CA GLY A 404 -18.13 18.47 -17.43
C GLY A 404 -17.90 18.12 -18.89
N GLY A 405 -17.60 16.85 -19.18
CA GLY A 405 -17.40 16.31 -20.53
C GLY A 405 -17.55 14.79 -20.53
N SER A 406 -16.96 14.13 -21.53
CA SER A 406 -16.88 12.67 -21.59
C SER A 406 -15.54 12.22 -22.16
N VAL A 407 -15.22 10.95 -21.90
CA VAL A 407 -14.09 10.25 -22.51
C VAL A 407 -14.68 9.08 -23.29
N ASP A 408 -14.38 9.01 -24.58
CA ASP A 408 -14.71 7.88 -25.42
C ASP A 408 -13.51 6.96 -25.52
N PHE A 409 -13.67 5.71 -25.07
CA PHE A 409 -12.64 4.68 -25.12
C PHE A 409 -12.90 3.77 -26.31
N ASP A 410 -12.13 3.95 -27.37
CA ASP A 410 -12.17 3.10 -28.57
C ASP A 410 -11.73 1.67 -28.26
N ASP A 411 -10.76 1.52 -27.35
CA ASP A 411 -10.22 0.24 -26.92
C ASP A 411 -9.76 0.34 -25.46
N ILE A 412 -10.21 -0.60 -24.64
CA ILE A 412 -9.70 -0.85 -23.30
C ILE A 412 -9.27 -2.30 -23.27
N THR A 413 -8.00 -2.53 -22.98
CA THR A 413 -7.46 -3.86 -22.74
C THR A 413 -6.84 -3.88 -21.34
N VAL A 414 -7.19 -4.89 -20.57
CA VAL A 414 -6.64 -5.10 -19.23
C VAL A 414 -6.11 -6.52 -19.11
N ALA A 415 -5.01 -6.66 -18.40
CA ALA A 415 -4.49 -7.94 -18.00
C ALA A 415 -4.03 -7.91 -16.56
N TYR A 416 -4.15 -9.04 -15.86
CA TYR A 416 -3.50 -9.26 -14.57
C TYR A 416 -2.74 -10.58 -14.58
N PRO A 417 -1.58 -10.66 -13.91
CA PRO A 417 -0.85 -11.90 -13.75
C PRO A 417 -1.68 -12.93 -12.98
N LEU A 418 -1.67 -14.18 -13.45
CA LEU A 418 -2.34 -15.32 -12.83
C LEU A 418 -1.30 -16.36 -12.41
N VAL A 419 -0.99 -16.42 -11.13
CA VAL A 419 -0.07 -17.41 -10.56
C VAL A 419 -0.80 -18.73 -10.37
N THR A 420 -0.39 -19.75 -11.12
CA THR A 420 -1.02 -21.10 -11.12
C THR A 420 -0.14 -22.19 -10.51
N SER A 421 1.12 -21.87 -10.19
CA SER A 421 2.08 -22.81 -9.61
C SER A 421 3.04 -22.08 -8.66
N GLY A 422 3.82 -22.84 -7.88
CA GLY A 422 4.78 -22.27 -6.92
C GLY A 422 4.17 -21.72 -5.63
N LEU A 423 2.84 -21.82 -5.48
CA LEU A 423 2.10 -21.49 -4.26
C LEU A 423 1.66 -22.79 -3.57
N THR A 424 1.84 -22.84 -2.26
CA THR A 424 1.33 -23.91 -1.40
C THR A 424 0.22 -23.33 -0.54
N GLN A 425 -0.96 -23.95 -0.55
CA GLN A 425 -1.98 -23.63 0.45
C GLN A 425 -1.51 -24.24 1.76
N ASP A 426 -1.30 -23.41 2.78
CA ASP A 426 -0.97 -23.90 4.10
C ASP A 426 -2.21 -24.66 4.59
N GLY A 427 -2.08 -25.97 4.79
CA GLY A 427 -3.18 -26.75 5.37
C GLY A 427 -3.46 -26.21 6.76
N ASP A 428 -4.72 -26.20 7.20
CA ASP A 428 -5.10 -25.93 8.59
C ASP A 428 -4.15 -26.71 9.50
N SER A 429 -3.12 -26.07 10.04
CA SER A 429 -2.33 -26.62 11.13
C SER A 429 -3.13 -26.43 12.40
N ALA A 430 -4.31 -27.04 12.42
CA ALA A 430 -5.00 -27.46 13.62
C ALA A 430 -4.39 -28.80 14.04
N ALA A 431 -3.35 -28.73 14.89
CA ALA A 431 -3.02 -29.77 15.86
C ALA A 431 -2.18 -29.18 16.99
#